data_AF-A0A2S8BNQ6-F1
#
_entry.id   AF-A0A2S8BNQ6-F1
#
_cell.length_a   1.000
_cell.length_b   1.000
_cell.length_c   1.000
_cell.angle_alpha   90.00
_cell.angle_beta   90.00
_cell.angle_gamma   90.00
#
_symmetry.space_group_name_H-M   'P 1'
#
loop_
_entity.id
_entity.type
_entity.pdbx_description
1 polymer ?
#
loop_
_entity_poly.entity_id
_entity_poly.type
_entity_poly.pdbx_seq_one_letter_code
_entity_poly.pdbx_strand_id
1 'polypeptide(L)'
;MVTANLRWLSGYRHPRVYRPAVAAALQAAFDSARPLMAGVRSVGEAIMVLPVLFHLLWHGQLGVDLCGAVLAEDSIVGPALSR
;
A
#
# COMPACT_ATOMS: atom_id res chain seq x y z
N MET A 1 -16.92 -5.70 -6.60
CA MET A 1 -16.04 -4.76 -5.86
C MET A 1 -15.01 -5.42 -4.94
N VAL A 2 -14.97 -6.75 -4.72
CA VAL A 2 -13.78 -7.39 -4.11
C VAL A 2 -12.67 -7.67 -5.13
N THR A 3 -13.07 -8.01 -6.37
CA THR A 3 -12.15 -8.42 -7.43
C THR A 3 -11.45 -7.28 -8.17
N ALA A 4 -11.96 -6.05 -8.17
CA ALA A 4 -11.37 -4.96 -8.96
C ALA A 4 -10.03 -4.50 -8.38
N ASN A 5 -10.01 -4.17 -7.08
CA ASN A 5 -8.78 -3.80 -6.37
C ASN A 5 -7.77 -4.95 -6.39
N LEU A 6 -8.19 -6.18 -6.10
CA LEU A 6 -7.29 -7.35 -6.13
C LEU A 6 -6.75 -7.64 -7.53
N ARG A 7 -7.60 -7.59 -8.57
CA ARG A 7 -7.17 -7.78 -9.97
C ARG A 7 -6.14 -6.73 -10.35
N TRP A 8 -6.37 -5.48 -9.99
CA TRP A 8 -5.44 -4.38 -10.26
C TRP A 8 -4.14 -4.52 -9.46
N LEU A 9 -4.22 -4.80 -8.15
CA LEU A 9 -3.05 -5.01 -7.28
C LEU A 9 -2.19 -6.21 -7.71
N SER A 10 -2.79 -7.23 -8.35
CA SER A 10 -2.04 -8.39 -8.86
C SER A 10 -0.92 -8.01 -9.85
N GLY A 11 -0.99 -6.83 -10.47
CA GLY A 11 0.09 -6.28 -11.30
C GLY A 11 1.37 -5.92 -10.53
N TYR A 12 1.28 -5.77 -9.20
CA TYR A 12 2.39 -5.38 -8.32
C TYR A 12 2.97 -6.55 -7.50
N ARG A 13 2.55 -7.80 -7.76
CA ARG A 13 3.04 -9.00 -7.04
C ARG A 13 4.51 -9.36 -7.28
N HIS A 14 5.14 -8.79 -8.31
CA HIS A 14 6.48 -9.20 -8.72
C HIS A 14 7.57 -8.53 -7.87
N PRO A 15 8.58 -9.25 -7.36
CA PRO A 15 9.69 -8.69 -6.56
C PRO A 15 10.47 -7.52 -7.19
N ARG A 16 10.26 -7.24 -8.49
CA ARG A 16 10.98 -6.17 -9.21
C ARG A 16 10.54 -4.78 -8.76
N VAL A 17 9.32 -4.65 -8.26
CA VAL A 17 8.79 -3.39 -7.73
C VAL A 17 9.19 -3.19 -6.26
N TYR A 18 9.59 -4.25 -5.56
CA TYR A 18 10.01 -4.16 -4.17
C TYR A 18 11.34 -3.42 -4.04
N ARG A 19 11.41 -2.49 -3.09
CA ARG A 19 12.60 -1.73 -2.74
C ARG A 19 12.71 -1.73 -1.22
N PRO A 20 13.68 -2.45 -0.62
CA PRO A 20 13.73 -2.67 0.84
C PRO A 20 13.69 -1.37 1.66
N ALA A 21 14.46 -0.35 1.25
CA ALA A 21 14.50 0.93 1.96
C ALA A 21 13.14 1.66 1.94
N VAL A 22 12.47 1.68 0.78
CA VAL A 22 11.15 2.30 0.62
C VAL A 22 10.09 1.51 1.38
N ALA A 23 10.18 0.18 1.38
CA ALA A 23 9.26 -0.69 2.11
C ALA A 23 9.34 -0.45 3.62
N ALA A 24 10.55 -0.39 4.19
CA ALA A 24 10.75 -0.10 5.60
C ALA A 24 10.22 1.31 5.96
N ALA A 25 10.48 2.31 5.12
CA ALA A 25 9.96 3.66 5.32
C ALA A 25 8.43 3.71 5.26
N LEU A 26 7.80 2.98 4.34
CA LEU A 26 6.35 2.86 4.25
C LEU A 26 5.75 2.16 5.47
N GLN A 27 6.37 1.07 5.95
CA GLN A 27 5.91 0.39 7.16
C GLN A 27 5.96 1.32 8.37
N ALA A 28 7.04 2.09 8.53
CA ALA A 28 7.12 3.12 9.58
C ALA A 28 6.08 4.23 9.39
N ALA A 29 5.87 4.69 8.15
CA ALA A 29 4.87 5.72 7.86
C ALA A 29 3.44 5.25 8.14
N PHE A 30 3.13 3.96 7.98
CA PHE A 30 1.81 3.40 8.20
C PHE A 30 1.67 2.62 9.52
N ASP A 31 2.60 2.77 10.46
CA ASP A 31 2.47 2.25 11.83
C ASP A 31 1.24 2.84 12.55
N SER A 32 0.78 4.01 12.10
CA SER A 32 -0.53 4.57 12.43
C SER A 32 -1.34 4.79 11.17
N ALA A 33 -2.62 4.39 11.22
CA ALA A 33 -3.56 4.49 10.10
C ALA A 33 -3.69 5.94 9.60
N ARG A 34 -3.62 6.14 8.29
CA ARG A 34 -3.69 7.46 7.63
C ARG A 34 -4.09 7.36 6.15
N PRO A 35 -4.44 8.47 5.49
CA PRO A 35 -4.69 8.48 4.06
C PRO A 35 -3.47 7.99 3.26
N LEU A 36 -3.72 7.14 2.26
CA LEU A 36 -2.71 6.52 1.40
C LEU A 36 -1.72 7.55 0.86
N MET A 37 -2.23 8.62 0.24
CA MET A 37 -1.37 9.58 -0.43
C MET A 37 -0.58 10.45 0.56
N ALA A 38 -1.10 10.68 1.76
CA ALA A 38 -0.37 11.37 2.82
C ALA A 38 0.83 10.54 3.30
N GLY A 39 0.65 9.23 3.50
CA GLY A 39 1.76 8.34 3.87
C GLY A 39 2.79 8.21 2.75
N VAL A 40 2.35 8.04 1.50
CA VAL A 40 3.24 7.99 0.32
C VAL A 40 4.12 9.23 0.21
N ARG A 41 3.53 10.44 0.28
CA ARG A 41 4.27 11.71 0.19
C ARG A 41 5.22 11.94 1.35
N SER A 42 4.98 11.35 2.52
CA SER A 42 5.91 11.42 3.65
C SER A 42 7.17 10.59 3.46
N VAL A 43 7.14 9.60 2.57
CA VAL A 43 8.29 8.72 2.25
C VAL A 43 9.10 9.25 1.08
N GLY A 44 8.45 9.85 0.08
CA GLY A 44 9.13 10.44 -1.08
C GLY A 44 8.22 10.64 -2.28
N GLU A 45 8.82 10.73 -3.47
CA GLU A 45 8.11 10.95 -4.72
C GLU A 45 7.11 9.83 -5.02
N ALA A 46 5.84 10.20 -5.21
CA ALA A 46 4.74 9.24 -5.30
C ALA A 46 4.95 8.22 -6.43
N ILE A 47 5.48 8.64 -7.58
CA ILE A 47 5.77 7.76 -8.72
C ILE A 47 6.78 6.65 -8.38
N MET A 48 7.68 6.90 -7.42
CA MET A 48 8.68 5.94 -6.96
C MET A 48 8.16 5.07 -5.82
N VAL A 49 7.29 5.63 -4.96
CA VAL A 49 6.84 5.01 -3.72
C VAL A 49 5.59 4.14 -3.93
N LEU A 50 4.64 4.58 -4.78
CA LEU A 50 3.37 3.89 -5.00
C LEU A 50 3.53 2.42 -5.44
N PRO A 51 4.43 2.05 -6.37
CA PRO A 51 4.61 0.64 -6.75
C PRO A 51 5.00 -0.26 -5.58
N VAL A 52 5.79 0.27 -4.62
CA VAL A 52 6.19 -0.46 -3.41
C VAL A 52 5.01 -0.57 -2.44
N LEU A 53 4.25 0.51 -2.23
CA LEU A 53 3.04 0.47 -1.39
C LEU A 53 2.04 -0.59 -1.91
N PHE A 54 1.76 -0.60 -3.21
CA PHE A 54 0.85 -1.59 -3.80
C PHE A 54 1.38 -3.02 -3.67
N HIS A 55 2.69 -3.22 -3.76
CA HIS A 55 3.32 -4.51 -3.47
C HIS A 55 3.09 -4.95 -2.01
N LEU A 56 3.29 -4.04 -1.05
CA LEU A 56 3.06 -4.34 0.37
C LEU A 56 1.58 -4.65 0.66
N LEU A 57 0.64 -3.91 0.06
CA LEU A 57 -0.80 -4.18 0.18
C LEU A 57 -1.17 -5.55 -0.40
N TRP A 58 -0.61 -5.91 -1.58
CA TRP A 58 -0.81 -7.23 -2.18
C TRP A 58 -0.31 -8.37 -1.27
N HIS A 59 0.85 -8.19 -0.63
CA HIS A 59 1.42 -9.18 0.28
C HIS A 59 0.86 -9.10 1.71
N GLY A 60 -0.11 -8.22 1.99
CA GLY A 60 -0.67 -8.04 3.32
C GLY A 60 0.30 -7.50 4.36
N GLN A 61 1.39 -6.86 3.92
CA GLN A 61 2.38 -6.21 4.79
C GLN A 61 1.93 -4.80 5.24
N LEU A 62 0.88 -4.27 4.62
CA LEU A 62 0.10 -3.11 5.03
C LEU A 62 -1.39 -3.46 4.93
N GLY A 63 -2.22 -2.83 5.76
CA GLY A 63 -3.66 -3.05 5.79
C GLY A 63 -4.44 -1.94 5.10
N VAL A 64 -5.47 -2.30 4.34
CA VAL A 64 -6.48 -1.38 3.76
C VAL A 64 -7.77 -2.16 3.52
N ASP A 65 -8.92 -1.50 3.58
CA ASP A 65 -10.18 -2.13 3.17
C ASP A 65 -10.26 -2.21 1.64
N LEU A 66 -9.97 -3.39 1.09
CA LEU A 66 -10.05 -3.67 -0.34
C LEU A 66 -11.46 -4.05 -0.80
N CYS A 67 -12.41 -4.23 0.12
CA CYS A 67 -13.74 -4.77 -0.13
C CYS A 67 -14.83 -3.69 -0.06
N GLY A 68 -14.73 -2.75 0.88
CA GLY A 68 -15.75 -1.72 1.12
C GLY A 68 -15.72 -0.55 0.15
N ALA A 69 -14.57 -0.25 -0.47
CA ALA A 69 -14.43 0.84 -1.42
C ALA A 69 -13.36 0.57 -2.50
N VAL A 70 -13.41 1.36 -3.59
CA VAL A 70 -12.32 1.40 -4.58
C VAL A 70 -11.09 2.01 -3.92
N LEU A 71 -9.92 1.41 -4.14
CA LEU A 71 -8.66 1.95 -3.64
C LEU A 71 -8.40 3.32 -4.28
N ALA A 72 -8.26 4.34 -3.44
CA ALA A 72 -8.11 5.74 -3.82
C ALA A 72 -7.09 6.45 -2.92
N GLU A 73 -6.77 7.71 -3.25
CA GLU A 73 -5.74 8.50 -2.56
C GLU A 73 -6.03 8.75 -1.07
N ASP A 74 -7.31 8.80 -0.72
CA ASP A 74 -7.85 9.01 0.63
C ASP A 74 -8.13 7.70 1.38
N SER A 75 -7.94 6.55 0.74
CA SER A 75 -8.10 5.25 1.40
C SER A 75 -7.21 5.16 2.63
N ILE A 76 -7.79 4.72 3.75
CA ILE A 76 -7.08 4.62 5.01
C ILE A 76 -6.23 3.36 5.00
N VAL A 77 -4.90 3.56 4.98
CA VAL A 77 -3.91 2.49 5.06
C VAL A 77 -3.32 2.51 6.46
N GLY A 78 -3.11 1.33 7.04
CA GLY A 78 -2.52 1.16 8.36
C GLY A 78 -1.57 -0.04 8.41
N PRO A 79 -1.17 -0.46 9.62
CA PRO A 79 -0.32 -1.63 9.78
C PRO A 79 -1.02 -2.88 9.23
N ALA A 80 -0.25 -3.92 8.94
CA ALA A 80 -0.79 -5.21 8.55
C ALA A 80 -1.83 -5.66 9.59
N LEU A 81 -3.01 -6.08 9.12
CA LEU A 81 -4.00 -6.69 10.00
C LEU A 81 -3.38 -7.98 10.54
N SER A 82 -3.12 -8.04 11.85
CA SER A 82 -2.72 -9.26 12.53
C SER A 82 -3.80 -10.31 12.28
N ARG A 83 -3.44 -11.34 11.51
CA ARG A 83 -4.29 -12.50 11.24
C ARG A 83 -4.44 -13.38 12.47
#